data_AF-A0A645F0R5-F1
#
_entry.id   AF-A0A645F0R5-F1
#
_cell.length_a   1.000
_cell.length_b   1.000
_cell.length_c   1.000
_cell.angle_alpha   90.00
_cell.angle_beta   90.00
_cell.angle_gamma   90.00
#
_symmetry.space_group_name_H-M   'P 1'
#
loop_
_entity.id
_entity.type
_entity.pdbx_description
1 polymer ?
#
loop_
_entity_poly.entity_id
_entity_poly.type
_entity_poly.pdbx_seq_one_letter_code
_entity_poly.pdbx_strand_id
1 'polypeptide(L)'
;MHHQKLFPDGFGGFLIEGFFELFEAILSYVTNTLSFLRVGGFILSHAGMMLVVATLMKMTSGVGSIVVLILGNLFVMGLEGLIVGIQVLRLEFYEMFSRFFEGDGNIFNPLF
;
A
#
# COMPACT_ATOMS: atom_id res chain seq x y z
N MET A 1 19.81 -33.24 25.24
CA MET A 1 20.43 -33.96 24.10
C MET A 1 19.44 -33.99 22.94
N HIS A 2 19.42 -32.97 22.08
CA HIS A 2 18.71 -33.02 20.80
C HIS A 2 19.68 -32.50 19.73
N HIS A 3 20.48 -33.43 19.23
CA HIS A 3 21.44 -33.25 18.16
C HIS A 3 20.67 -33.46 16.85
N GLN A 4 19.95 -32.44 16.39
CA GLN A 4 19.36 -32.48 15.06
C GLN A 4 20.47 -32.13 14.07
N LYS A 5 20.75 -33.09 13.19
CA LYS A 5 21.92 -33.14 12.31
C LYS A 5 21.92 -31.94 11.37
N LEU A 6 22.95 -31.11 11.47
CA LEU A 6 23.19 -29.94 10.63
C LEU A 6 23.53 -30.26 9.17
N PHE A 7 23.74 -31.53 8.78
CA PHE A 7 24.13 -31.89 7.41
C PHE A 7 23.66 -33.31 7.01
N PRO A 8 22.57 -33.45 6.25
CA PRO A 8 22.26 -34.69 5.52
C PRO A 8 22.75 -34.71 4.07
N ASP A 9 22.89 -33.56 3.39
CA ASP A 9 23.37 -33.47 2.00
C ASP A 9 24.56 -32.50 1.89
N GLY A 10 25.69 -32.98 1.36
CA GLY A 10 27.01 -32.29 1.42
C GLY A 10 27.01 -30.84 0.93
N PHE A 11 28.02 -30.06 1.34
CA PHE A 11 28.30 -28.61 1.13
C PHE A 11 27.45 -27.81 0.12
N GLY A 12 27.10 -28.38 -1.04
CA GLY A 12 26.12 -27.82 -1.97
C GLY A 12 24.68 -27.73 -1.43
N GLY A 13 24.20 -28.70 -0.63
CA GLY A 13 22.88 -28.67 0.00
C GLY A 13 22.75 -27.51 0.99
N PHE A 14 23.74 -27.32 1.85
CA PHE A 14 23.81 -26.17 2.77
C PHE A 14 23.85 -24.81 2.04
N LEU A 15 24.59 -24.71 0.93
CA LEU A 15 24.63 -23.50 0.12
C LEU A 15 23.30 -23.20 -0.57
N ILE A 16 22.63 -24.22 -1.09
CA ILE A 16 21.32 -24.08 -1.76
C ILE A 16 20.24 -23.74 -0.73
N GLU A 17 20.24 -24.38 0.43
CA GLU A 17 19.29 -24.13 1.53
C GLU A 17 19.43 -22.69 2.06
N GLY A 18 20.66 -22.25 2.36
CA GLY A 18 20.90 -20.87 2.80
C GLY A 18 20.59 -19.82 1.72
N PHE A 19 20.78 -20.13 0.44
CA PHE A 19 20.36 -19.27 -0.66
C PHE A 19 18.84 -19.17 -0.75
N PHE A 20 18.13 -20.30 -0.66
CA PHE A 20 16.67 -20.33 -0.70
C PHE A 20 16.03 -19.61 0.49
N GLU A 21 16.59 -19.76 1.69
CA GLU A 21 16.12 -19.08 2.90
C GLU A 21 16.29 -17.55 2.79
N LEU A 22 17.43 -17.08 2.29
CA LEU A 22 17.64 -15.66 2.00
C LEU A 22 16.70 -15.16 0.90
N PHE A 23 16.49 -15.97 -0.14
CA PHE A 23 15.60 -15.64 -1.24
C PHE A 23 14.14 -15.51 -0.77
N GLU A 24 13.65 -16.44 0.06
CA GLU A 24 12.33 -16.32 0.70
C GLU A 24 12.24 -15.11 1.63
N ALA A 25 13.28 -14.82 2.41
CA ALA A 25 13.31 -13.64 3.26
C ALA A 25 13.17 -12.35 2.42
N ILE A 26 13.91 -12.24 1.31
CA ILE A 26 13.81 -11.11 0.39
C ILE A 26 12.43 -11.06 -0.26
N LEU A 27 11.90 -12.18 -0.74
CA LEU A 27 10.55 -12.24 -1.32
C LEU A 27 9.48 -11.82 -0.31
N SER A 28 9.63 -12.18 0.96
CA SER A 28 8.74 -11.74 2.04
C SER A 28 8.82 -10.23 2.26
N TYR A 29 10.04 -9.65 2.24
CA TYR A 29 10.21 -8.20 2.31
C TYR A 29 9.67 -7.46 1.09
N VAL A 30 9.89 -7.99 -0.12
CA VAL A 30 9.40 -7.42 -1.37
C VAL A 30 7.87 -7.45 -1.38
N THR A 31 7.26 -8.57 -1.02
CA THR A 31 5.79 -8.69 -0.92
C THR A 31 5.20 -7.65 0.04
N ASN A 32 5.83 -7.45 1.20
CA ASN A 32 5.43 -6.41 2.15
C ASN A 32 5.59 -4.98 1.59
N THR A 33 6.64 -4.72 0.81
CA THR A 33 6.89 -3.39 0.24
C THR A 33 5.95 -3.08 -0.94
N LEU A 34 5.67 -4.09 -1.77
CA LEU A 34 4.77 -3.96 -2.94
C LEU A 34 3.35 -3.57 -2.54
N SER A 35 2.93 -3.92 -1.33
CA SER A 35 1.64 -3.51 -0.82
C SER A 35 1.53 -1.99 -0.62
N PHE A 36 2.60 -1.34 -0.16
CA PHE A 36 2.68 0.13 -0.07
C PHE A 36 2.77 0.83 -1.42
N LEU A 37 3.24 0.14 -2.47
CA LEU A 37 3.36 0.70 -3.83
C LEU A 37 1.99 1.14 -4.39
N ARG A 38 0.90 0.54 -3.89
CA ARG A 38 -0.47 0.96 -4.20
C ARG A 38 -0.75 2.41 -3.76
N VAL A 39 -0.13 2.89 -2.67
CA VAL A 39 -0.23 4.31 -2.27
C VAL A 39 0.43 5.25 -3.29
N GLY A 40 1.54 4.80 -3.88
CA GLY A 40 2.24 5.54 -4.94
C GLY A 40 1.39 5.66 -6.22
N GLY A 41 0.60 4.64 -6.53
CA GLY A 41 -0.36 4.67 -7.64
C GLY A 41 -1.42 5.78 -7.51
N PHE A 42 -1.84 6.13 -6.29
CA PHE A 42 -2.80 7.22 -6.08
C PHE A 42 -2.19 8.59 -6.31
N ILE A 43 -0.93 8.80 -5.97
CA ILE A 43 -0.22 10.07 -6.23
C ILE A 43 -0.10 10.29 -7.75
N LEU A 44 0.18 9.22 -8.49
CA LEU A 44 0.21 9.23 -9.96
C LEU A 44 -1.17 9.51 -10.56
N SER A 45 -2.23 8.89 -10.02
CA SER A 45 -3.63 9.18 -10.42
C SER A 45 -3.96 10.65 -10.20
N HIS A 46 -3.61 11.21 -9.04
CA HIS A 46 -3.83 12.61 -8.71
C HIS A 46 -3.14 13.55 -9.69
N ALA A 47 -1.85 13.32 -9.95
CA ALA A 47 -1.09 14.10 -10.93
C ALA A 47 -1.69 13.98 -12.35
N GLY A 48 -2.14 12.78 -12.74
CA GLY A 48 -2.77 12.53 -14.04
C GLY A 48 -4.12 13.22 -14.20
N MET A 49 -4.97 13.19 -13.17
CA MET A 49 -6.27 13.86 -13.16
C MET A 49 -6.12 15.38 -13.21
N MET A 50 -5.17 15.94 -12.46
CA MET A 50 -4.83 17.37 -12.53
C MET A 50 -4.30 17.78 -13.90
N LEU A 51 -3.52 16.92 -14.56
CA LEU A 51 -3.07 17.14 -15.94
C LEU A 51 -4.27 17.19 -16.91
N VAL A 52 -5.24 16.29 -16.77
CA VAL A 52 -6.47 16.28 -17.60
C VAL A 52 -7.32 17.53 -17.36
N VAL A 53 -7.49 17.97 -16.11
CA VAL A 53 -8.22 19.21 -15.81
C VAL A 53 -7.51 20.43 -16.44
N ALA A 54 -6.18 20.49 -16.35
CA ALA A 54 -5.39 21.56 -16.93
C ALA A 54 -5.44 21.58 -18.48
N THR A 55 -5.48 20.44 -19.15
CA THR A 55 -5.61 20.37 -20.61
C THR A 55 -7.02 20.78 -21.07
N LEU A 56 -8.07 20.33 -20.38
CA LEU A 56 -9.46 20.74 -20.65
C LEU A 56 -9.68 22.24 -20.46
N MET A 57 -9.06 22.82 -19.43
CA MET A 57 -9.06 24.28 -19.22
C MET A 57 -8.40 25.03 -20.39
N LYS A 58 -7.26 24.55 -20.89
CA LYS A 58 -6.56 25.20 -22.03
C LYS A 58 -7.33 25.09 -23.34
N MET A 59 -8.10 24.02 -23.52
CA MET A 59 -8.91 23.80 -24.73
C MET A 59 -10.23 24.59 -24.72
N THR A 60 -10.70 25.01 -23.55
CA THR A 60 -11.96 25.73 -23.38
C THR A 60 -11.69 27.22 -23.18
N SER A 61 -12.02 28.07 -24.17
CA SER A 61 -11.87 29.53 -24.06
C SER A 61 -13.14 30.21 -23.52
N GLY A 62 -12.97 31.25 -22.69
CA GLY A 62 -14.09 32.04 -22.13
C GLY A 62 -14.68 31.49 -20.83
N VAL A 63 -15.99 31.67 -20.62
CA VAL A 63 -16.73 31.31 -19.38
C VAL A 63 -16.62 29.81 -19.05
N GLY A 64 -16.42 28.96 -20.06
CA GLY A 64 -16.22 27.53 -19.87
C GLY A 64 -14.93 27.17 -19.10
N SER A 65 -13.88 28.01 -19.14
CA SER A 65 -12.65 27.74 -18.40
C SER A 65 -12.84 27.82 -16.88
N ILE A 66 -13.64 28.79 -16.43
CA ILE A 66 -13.97 29.00 -15.01
C ILE A 66 -14.87 27.86 -14.49
N VAL A 67 -15.82 27.42 -15.32
CA VAL A 67 -16.67 26.27 -14.98
C VAL A 67 -15.83 25.00 -14.86
N VAL A 68 -14.94 24.73 -15.81
CA VAL A 68 -14.04 23.56 -15.78
C VAL A 68 -13.07 23.62 -14.60
N LEU A 69 -12.57 24.81 -14.24
CA LEU A 69 -11.68 24.97 -13.10
C LEU A 69 -12.37 24.62 -11.78
N ILE A 70 -13.57 25.14 -11.54
CA ILE A 70 -14.29 24.91 -10.27
C ILE A 70 -14.83 23.48 -10.23
N LEU A 71 -15.51 23.05 -11.30
CA LEU A 71 -16.17 21.75 -11.35
C LEU A 71 -15.15 20.61 -11.47
N GLY A 72 -14.07 20.80 -12.23
CA GLY A 72 -12.97 19.83 -12.36
C GLY A 72 -12.22 19.62 -11.05
N ASN A 73 -11.85 20.69 -10.34
CA ASN A 73 -11.18 20.53 -9.03
C ASN A 73 -12.10 19.90 -7.99
N LEU A 74 -13.37 20.29 -7.93
CA LEU A 74 -14.32 19.71 -6.98
C LEU A 74 -14.58 18.21 -7.27
N PHE A 75 -14.66 17.86 -8.55
CA PHE A 75 -14.82 16.47 -9.00
C PHE A 75 -13.61 15.60 -8.64
N VAL A 76 -12.39 16.08 -8.93
CA VAL A 76 -11.14 15.40 -8.56
C VAL A 76 -11.07 15.22 -7.04
N MET A 77 -11.33 16.28 -6.28
CA MET A 77 -11.26 16.25 -4.82
C MET A 77 -12.26 15.27 -4.20
N GLY A 78 -13.49 15.22 -4.72
CA GLY A 78 -14.54 14.31 -4.23
C GLY A 78 -14.27 12.84 -4.58
N LEU A 79 -13.92 12.54 -5.83
CA LEU A 79 -13.68 11.16 -6.27
C LEU A 79 -12.37 10.60 -5.73
N GLU A 80 -11.28 11.35 -5.81
CA GLU A 80 -9.99 10.86 -5.34
C GLU A 80 -9.97 10.75 -3.82
N GLY A 81 -10.54 11.71 -3.10
CA GLY A 81 -10.65 11.64 -1.64
C GLY A 81 -11.38 10.37 -1.18
N LEU A 82 -12.50 10.03 -1.83
CA LEU A 82 -13.27 8.83 -1.51
C LEU A 82 -12.52 7.54 -1.87
N ILE A 83 -11.98 7.45 -3.08
CA ILE A 83 -11.32 6.23 -3.58
C ILE A 83 -10.01 5.97 -2.82
N VAL A 84 -9.18 7.00 -2.65
CA VAL A 84 -7.91 6.89 -1.94
C VAL A 84 -8.15 6.56 -0.47
N GLY A 85 -9.17 7.18 0.16
CA GLY A 85 -9.56 6.85 1.54
C GLY A 85 -9.86 5.37 1.71
N ILE A 86 -10.71 4.79 0.87
CA ILE A 86 -11.07 3.36 0.95
C ILE A 86 -9.83 2.46 0.74
N GLN A 87 -8.97 2.79 -0.23
CA GLN A 87 -7.84 1.94 -0.57
C GLN A 87 -6.66 2.05 0.43
N VAL A 88 -6.45 3.22 1.04
CA VAL A 88 -5.47 3.39 2.11
C VAL A 88 -5.93 2.70 3.38
N LEU A 89 -7.19 2.88 3.79
CA LEU A 89 -7.76 2.19 4.96
C LEU A 89 -7.63 0.67 4.85
N ARG A 90 -7.79 0.12 3.63
CA ARG A 90 -7.55 -1.30 3.38
C ARG A 90 -6.12 -1.73 3.70
N LEU A 91 -5.11 -0.96 3.31
CA LEU A 91 -3.70 -1.31 3.55
C LEU A 91 -3.31 -1.10 5.02
N GLU A 92 -3.76 0.01 5.60
CA GLU A 92 -3.48 0.40 6.98
C GLU A 92 -4.06 -0.61 7.99
N PHE A 93 -5.34 -0.98 7.85
CA PHE A 93 -5.98 -1.94 8.77
C PHE A 93 -5.46 -3.37 8.62
N TYR A 94 -5.19 -3.82 7.39
CA TYR A 94 -4.80 -5.22 7.16
C TYR A 94 -3.32 -5.47 7.43
N GLU A 95 -2.43 -4.55 7.09
CA GLU A 95 -1.00 -4.81 7.07
C GLU A 95 -0.23 -4.13 8.21
N MET A 96 -0.69 -2.96 8.66
CA MET A 96 -0.08 -2.25 9.79
C MET A 96 -0.75 -2.64 11.11
N PHE A 97 -2.09 -2.63 11.17
CA PHE A 97 -2.81 -2.95 12.40
C PHE A 97 -2.80 -4.44 12.74
N SER A 98 -2.96 -5.38 11.79
CA SER A 98 -2.93 -6.81 12.15
C SER A 98 -1.55 -7.34 12.57
N ARG A 99 -0.46 -6.66 12.19
CA ARG A 99 0.91 -7.04 12.55
C ARG A 99 1.38 -6.48 13.90
N PHE A 100 0.78 -5.39 14.37
CA PHE A 100 1.13 -4.73 15.64
C PHE A 100 0.02 -4.76 16.70
N PHE A 101 -1.19 -5.19 16.33
CA PHE A 101 -2.36 -5.26 17.20
C PHE A 101 -2.87 -6.71 17.26
N GLU A 102 -2.21 -7.55 18.07
CA GLU A 102 -2.84 -8.77 18.56
C GLU A 102 -3.98 -8.35 19.49
N GLY A 103 -5.22 -8.66 19.11
CA GLY A 103 -6.42 -8.40 19.91
C GLY A 103 -6.52 -9.22 21.19
N ASP A 104 -5.40 -9.48 21.88
CA ASP A 104 -5.34 -10.10 23.20
C ASP A 104 -5.21 -9.03 24.29
N GLY A 105 -6.05 -8.00 24.20
CA GLY A 105 -6.25 -7.03 25.26
C GLY A 105 -7.53 -7.35 26.00
N ASN A 106 -7.44 -7.69 27.29
CA ASN A 106 -8.61 -7.78 28.15
C ASN A 106 -9.29 -6.40 28.22
N ILE A 107 -10.58 -6.37 27.88
CA ILE A 107 -11.41 -5.16 27.96
C ILE A 107 -11.48 -4.77 29.44
N PHE A 108 -10.78 -3.69 29.83
CA PHE A 108 -10.86 -3.21 31.20
C PHE A 108 -12.23 -2.56 31.41
N ASN A 109 -13.13 -3.26 32.09
CA ASN A 109 -14.41 -2.75 32.56
C ASN A 109 -14.26 -2.32 34.03
N PRO A 110 -14.01 -1.03 34.35
CA PRO A 110 -13.78 -0.59 35.73
C PRO A 110 -15.02 -0.55 36.63
N LEU A 111 -16.16 -1.11 36.22
CA LEU A 111 -17.35 -1.16 37.06
C LEU A 111 -18.11 -2.45 36.78
N PHE A 112 -17.75 -3.51 37.52
CA PHE A 112 -18.58 -4.47 38.28
C PHE A 112 -17.69 -5.61 38.79
#